data_AF-A0A8S8ZU57-F1
#
_entry.id   AF-A0A8S8ZU57-F1
#
_cell.length_a   1.000
_cell.length_b   1.000
_cell.length_c   1.000
_cell.angle_alpha   90.00
_cell.angle_beta   90.00
_cell.angle_gamma   90.00
#
_symmetry.space_group_name_H-M   'P 1'
#
loop_
_entity.id
_entity.type
_entity.pdbx_description
1 polymer ?
#
loop_
_entity_poly.entity_id
_entity_poly.type
_entity_poly.pdbx_seq_one_letter_code
_entity_poly.pdbx_strand_id
1 'polypeptide(L)'
;MPGDGRVCKEKRHFIVSRWKGGVPQEKALRAKRESWEEGDPAGYHAVTAYFSLLAGFETQKEIREVIKKACWWLREGGLFVFGTVPMDVEGEVIEWMGKPVTVSSLSRDKVLKAVREVGFEVEWEVTRKFKPKAVEAGILKPEDAEKAWEEEHLFVYAVKTWYPDE
;
A
#
# COMPACT_ATOMS: atom_id res chain seq x y z
N MET A 1 -6.33 42.09 3.55
CA MET A 1 -7.01 40.96 2.87
C MET A 1 -6.31 39.68 3.31
N PRO A 2 -6.96 38.74 4.00
CA PRO A 2 -6.35 37.46 4.34
C PRO A 2 -6.57 36.47 3.19
N GLY A 3 -5.48 35.93 2.66
CA GLY A 3 -5.48 34.93 1.60
C GLY A 3 -6.05 33.61 2.09
N ASP A 4 -7.05 33.12 1.36
CA ASP A 4 -7.69 31.82 1.49
C ASP A 4 -6.67 30.69 1.25
N GLY A 5 -6.04 30.24 2.34
CA GLY A 5 -5.17 29.09 2.38
C GLY A 5 -5.96 27.80 2.21
N ARG A 6 -6.31 27.48 0.96
CA ARG A 6 -6.85 26.16 0.61
C ARG A 6 -5.77 25.09 0.75
N VAL A 7 -5.77 24.44 1.92
CA VAL A 7 -5.05 23.20 2.17
C VAL A 7 -5.49 22.16 1.14
N CYS A 8 -4.61 21.80 0.22
CA CYS A 8 -4.84 20.73 -0.73
C CYS A 8 -4.83 19.39 0.02
N LYS A 9 -6.02 18.89 0.40
CA LYS A 9 -6.21 17.53 0.94
C LYS A 9 -5.90 16.53 -0.17
N GLU A 10 -4.68 16.01 -0.17
CA GLU A 10 -4.20 15.03 -1.15
C GLU A 10 -4.93 13.69 -0.94
N LYS A 11 -5.77 13.34 -1.91
CA LYS A 11 -6.61 12.13 -1.92
C LYS A 11 -5.78 10.97 -2.46
N ARG A 12 -5.42 9.99 -1.62
CA ARG A 12 -4.65 8.81 -2.04
C ARG A 12 -5.60 7.66 -2.43
N HIS A 13 -5.32 6.99 -3.55
CA HIS A 13 -6.21 6.06 -4.23
C HIS A 13 -5.66 4.62 -4.16
N PHE A 14 -6.51 3.64 -3.83
CA PHE A 14 -6.26 2.23 -4.08
C PHE A 14 -6.92 1.85 -5.41
N ILE A 15 -6.22 1.09 -6.25
CA ILE A 15 -6.81 0.55 -7.49
C ILE A 15 -7.21 -0.89 -7.20
N VAL A 16 -8.52 -1.11 -7.08
CA VAL A 16 -9.11 -2.44 -7.01
C VAL A 16 -9.73 -2.73 -8.37
N SER A 17 -9.26 -3.78 -9.06
CA SER A 17 -9.75 -4.13 -10.40
C SER A 17 -10.70 -5.34 -10.33
N ARG A 18 -11.87 -5.21 -10.95
CA ARG A 18 -12.82 -6.31 -11.13
C ARG A 18 -12.71 -6.79 -12.57
N TRP A 19 -12.21 -8.01 -12.78
CA TRP A 19 -12.25 -8.65 -14.09
C TRP A 19 -13.52 -9.51 -14.18
N LYS A 20 -14.40 -9.23 -15.14
CA LYS A 20 -15.43 -10.17 -15.62
C LYS A 20 -15.15 -10.35 -17.11
N GLY A 21 -14.95 -11.59 -17.55
CA GLY A 21 -14.49 -11.92 -18.90
C GLY A 21 -15.30 -11.20 -19.98
N GLY A 22 -14.62 -10.34 -20.75
CA GLY A 22 -15.21 -9.49 -21.80
C GLY A 22 -15.33 -8.03 -21.36
N VAL A 23 -14.33 -7.22 -21.72
CA VAL A 23 -14.18 -5.77 -21.46
C VAL A 23 -13.92 -5.41 -19.98
N PRO A 24 -12.76 -4.82 -19.63
CA PRO A 24 -12.52 -4.27 -18.29
C PRO A 24 -13.54 -3.16 -18.00
N GLN A 25 -14.53 -3.43 -17.16
CA GLN A 25 -15.21 -2.34 -16.47
C GLN A 25 -14.34 -1.92 -15.29
N GLU A 26 -13.48 -0.94 -15.53
CA GLU A 26 -12.79 -0.24 -14.44
C GLU A 26 -13.82 0.52 -13.61
N LYS A 27 -14.32 -0.10 -12.54
CA LYS A 27 -14.91 0.65 -11.45
C LYS A 27 -13.79 1.01 -10.49
N ALA A 28 -13.25 2.21 -10.64
CA ALA A 28 -12.40 2.81 -9.62
C ALA A 28 -13.27 3.03 -8.37
N LEU A 29 -13.30 2.03 -7.49
CA LEU A 29 -13.96 2.16 -6.20
C LEU A 29 -13.06 3.00 -5.31
N ARG A 30 -13.50 4.23 -5.06
CA ARG A 30 -12.82 5.15 -4.18
C ARG A 30 -13.25 4.87 -2.74
N ALA A 31 -12.71 3.80 -2.16
CA ALA A 31 -12.87 3.57 -0.73
C ALA A 31 -12.08 4.64 0.04
N LYS A 32 -12.77 5.45 0.85
CA LYS A 32 -12.09 6.28 1.85
C LYS A 32 -11.69 5.40 3.03
N ARG A 33 -10.65 5.83 3.77
CA ARG A 33 -10.21 5.15 5.00
C ARG A 33 -11.33 5.00 6.06
N GLU A 34 -12.39 5.79 5.95
CA GLU A 34 -13.51 5.81 6.88
C GLU A 34 -14.74 5.02 6.38
N SER A 35 -14.71 4.49 5.14
CA SER A 35 -15.89 3.89 4.47
C SER A 35 -15.58 2.56 3.77
N TRP A 36 -14.65 1.76 4.30
CA TRP A 36 -14.17 0.47 3.74
C TRP A 36 -15.24 -0.64 3.58
N GLU A 37 -16.51 -0.35 3.82
CA GLU A 37 -17.63 -1.29 3.67
C GLU A 37 -18.08 -1.49 2.22
N GLU A 38 -17.66 -0.64 1.27
CA GLU A 38 -18.17 -0.67 -0.12
C GLU A 38 -17.61 -1.79 -1.03
N GLY A 39 -16.77 -2.69 -0.51
CA GLY A 39 -16.21 -3.78 -1.33
C GLY A 39 -17.06 -5.04 -1.28
N ASP A 40 -17.20 -5.71 -2.42
CA ASP A 40 -17.90 -7.00 -2.57
C ASP A 40 -17.07 -8.14 -1.95
N PRO A 41 -17.49 -8.79 -0.84
CA PRO A 41 -16.78 -9.93 -0.28
C PRO A 41 -16.58 -11.02 -1.34
N ALA A 42 -15.36 -11.53 -1.46
CA ALA A 42 -14.99 -12.48 -2.50
C ALA A 42 -15.33 -12.03 -3.96
N GLY A 43 -15.55 -10.75 -4.20
CA GLY A 43 -15.99 -10.21 -5.49
C GLY A 43 -14.87 -9.93 -6.49
N TYR A 44 -13.61 -9.95 -6.04
CA TYR A 44 -12.46 -9.53 -6.83
C TYR A 44 -11.51 -10.67 -7.16
N HIS A 45 -10.89 -10.57 -8.34
CA HIS A 45 -9.91 -11.56 -8.83
C HIS A 45 -8.49 -11.20 -8.40
N ALA A 46 -8.21 -9.89 -8.25
CA ALA A 46 -6.92 -9.39 -7.83
C ALA A 46 -7.08 -8.08 -7.04
N VAL A 47 -6.19 -7.88 -6.07
CA VAL A 47 -6.01 -6.63 -5.34
C VAL A 47 -4.54 -6.24 -5.48
N THR A 48 -4.29 -4.98 -5.82
CA THR A 48 -2.92 -4.47 -5.94
C THR A 48 -2.71 -3.24 -5.08
N ALA A 49 -1.57 -3.16 -4.40
CA ALA A 49 -1.22 -2.01 -3.57
C ALA A 49 0.27 -1.69 -3.68
N TYR A 50 0.65 -0.51 -4.15
CA TYR A 50 2.06 -0.13 -4.30
C TYR A 50 2.33 1.12 -3.48
N PHE A 51 3.17 0.98 -2.45
CA PHE A 51 3.57 2.02 -1.50
C PHE A 51 2.40 2.68 -0.74
N SER A 52 1.18 2.17 -0.93
CA SER A 52 -0.03 2.62 -0.26
C SER A 52 -0.07 2.19 1.20
N LEU A 53 0.71 1.16 1.59
CA LEU A 53 0.81 0.59 2.94
C LEU A 53 1.78 1.35 3.87
N LEU A 54 2.40 2.44 3.40
CA LEU A 54 3.47 3.14 4.12
C LEU A 54 3.01 4.47 4.74
N ALA A 55 2.29 5.28 3.95
CA ALA A 55 2.04 6.68 4.28
C ALA A 55 0.60 6.90 4.74
N GLY A 56 0.44 7.51 5.92
CA GLY A 56 -0.88 7.80 6.50
C GLY A 56 -1.49 6.65 7.31
N PHE A 57 -0.68 5.67 7.72
CA PHE A 57 -0.99 4.73 8.79
C PHE A 57 -0.33 5.19 10.08
N GLU A 58 -1.13 5.27 11.14
CA GLU A 58 -0.65 5.67 12.47
C GLU A 58 -0.07 4.48 13.23
N THR A 59 -0.50 3.26 12.91
CA THR A 59 -0.04 2.04 13.59
C THR A 59 0.26 0.89 12.62
N GLN A 60 1.12 -0.05 13.04
CA GLN A 60 1.34 -1.31 12.31
C GLN A 60 0.07 -2.18 12.24
N LYS A 61 -0.85 -2.04 13.21
CA LYS A 61 -2.12 -2.76 13.23
C LYS A 61 -2.97 -2.44 12.00
N GLU A 62 -3.04 -1.17 11.62
CA GLU A 62 -3.85 -0.75 10.48
C GLU A 62 -3.36 -1.34 9.16
N ILE A 63 -2.04 -1.49 9.02
CA ILE A 63 -1.44 -2.17 7.87
C ILE A 63 -1.91 -3.63 7.80
N ARG A 64 -1.92 -4.32 8.95
CA ARG A 64 -2.43 -5.71 9.04
C ARG A 64 -3.92 -5.80 8.71
N GLU A 65 -4.72 -4.85 9.15
CA GLU A 65 -6.15 -4.80 8.81
C GLU A 65 -6.37 -4.59 7.30
N VAL A 66 -5.53 -3.80 6.62
CA VAL A 66 -5.62 -3.66 5.16
C VAL A 66 -5.26 -4.98 4.46
N ILE A 67 -4.24 -5.71 4.93
CA ILE A 67 -3.90 -7.04 4.40
C ILE A 67 -5.07 -8.00 4.61
N LYS A 68 -5.68 -8.02 5.81
CA LYS A 68 -6.87 -8.82 6.10
C LYS A 68 -8.04 -8.46 5.18
N LYS A 69 -8.27 -7.17 4.95
CA LYS A 69 -9.35 -6.68 4.09
C LYS A 69 -9.13 -7.04 2.62
N ALA A 70 -7.89 -6.99 2.14
CA ALA A 70 -7.55 -7.46 0.81
C ALA A 70 -7.91 -8.95 0.65
N CYS A 71 -7.64 -9.78 1.67
CA CYS A 71 -8.05 -11.18 1.65
C CYS A 71 -9.57 -11.34 1.62
N TRP A 72 -10.31 -10.56 2.41
CA TRP A 72 -11.78 -10.59 2.43
C TRP A 72 -12.42 -10.23 1.07
N TRP A 73 -11.86 -9.25 0.36
CA TRP A 73 -12.32 -8.86 -0.98
C TRP A 73 -12.05 -9.92 -2.06
N LEU A 74 -10.96 -10.68 -1.91
CA LEU A 74 -10.56 -11.65 -2.91
C LEU A 74 -11.40 -12.92 -2.84
N ARG A 75 -11.79 -13.43 -4.00
CA ARG A 75 -12.28 -14.81 -4.12
C ARG A 75 -11.16 -15.80 -3.80
N GLU A 76 -11.51 -17.05 -3.53
CA GLU A 76 -10.54 -18.15 -3.46
C GLU A 76 -9.73 -18.24 -4.77
N GLY A 77 -8.41 -18.42 -4.65
CA GLY A 77 -7.47 -18.35 -5.77
C GLY A 77 -7.22 -16.92 -6.30
N GLY A 78 -7.77 -15.89 -5.66
CA GLY A 78 -7.53 -14.49 -6.00
C GLY A 78 -6.12 -14.02 -5.65
N LEU A 79 -5.62 -13.01 -6.37
CA LEU A 79 -4.24 -12.54 -6.26
C LEU A 79 -4.14 -11.29 -5.40
N PHE A 80 -3.16 -11.27 -4.49
CA PHE A 80 -2.73 -10.06 -3.80
C PHE A 80 -1.30 -9.74 -4.16
N VAL A 81 -1.10 -8.64 -4.90
CA VAL A 81 0.23 -8.22 -5.38
C VAL A 81 0.54 -6.83 -4.86
N PHE A 82 1.60 -6.69 -4.07
CA PHE A 82 1.91 -5.40 -3.46
C PHE A 82 3.40 -5.10 -3.35
N GLY A 83 3.70 -3.81 -3.27
CA GLY A 83 5.04 -3.28 -3.00
C GLY A 83 5.01 -2.38 -1.77
N THR A 84 6.01 -2.50 -0.90
CA THR A 84 6.16 -1.65 0.30
C THR A 84 7.63 -1.41 0.65
N VAL A 85 7.92 -0.48 1.55
CA VAL A 85 9.27 -0.28 2.13
C VAL A 85 9.29 -1.01 3.48
N PRO A 86 10.03 -2.13 3.64
CA PRO A 86 9.89 -3.02 4.79
C PRO A 86 10.71 -2.52 6.00
N MET A 87 10.26 -1.44 6.64
CA MET A 87 10.90 -0.85 7.82
C MET A 87 10.11 -1.16 9.08
N ASP A 88 10.77 -1.52 10.17
CA ASP A 88 10.09 -1.76 11.45
C ASP A 88 9.87 -0.46 12.22
N VAL A 89 8.90 0.33 11.77
CA VAL A 89 8.59 1.66 12.33
C VAL A 89 7.10 1.82 12.58
N GLU A 90 6.73 2.58 13.59
CA GLU A 90 5.34 2.85 13.95
C GLU A 90 5.16 4.30 14.35
N GLY A 91 4.31 5.03 13.63
CA GLY A 91 3.97 6.42 13.94
C GLY A 91 5.11 7.44 13.79
N GLU A 92 6.20 7.08 13.10
CA GLU A 92 7.36 7.95 12.92
C GLU A 92 7.04 9.11 11.95
N VAL A 93 7.56 10.30 12.24
CA VAL A 93 7.40 11.46 11.35
C VAL A 93 8.64 11.62 10.50
N ILE A 94 8.48 11.44 9.19
CA ILE A 94 9.56 11.66 8.21
C ILE A 94 9.24 12.87 7.32
N GLU A 95 10.29 13.49 6.78
CA GLU A 95 10.13 14.46 5.70
C GLU A 95 9.98 13.70 4.37
N TRP A 96 8.79 13.76 3.79
CA TRP A 96 8.52 13.19 2.47
C TRP A 96 8.16 14.31 1.51
N MET A 97 8.97 14.48 0.46
CA MET A 97 8.75 15.51 -0.57
C MET A 97 8.61 16.94 0.00
N GLY A 98 9.40 17.27 1.04
CA GLY A 98 9.35 18.57 1.71
C GLY A 98 8.15 18.77 2.65
N LYS A 99 7.41 17.71 3.00
CA LYS A 99 6.30 17.75 3.95
C LYS A 99 6.48 16.70 5.05
N PRO A 100 6.16 17.02 6.31
CA PRO A 100 6.13 16.02 7.36
C PRO A 100 4.99 15.02 7.10
N VAL A 101 5.30 13.74 7.14
CA VAL A 101 4.34 12.64 6.97
C VAL A 101 4.57 11.61 8.07
N THR A 102 3.50 11.23 8.76
CA THR A 102 3.50 10.08 9.66
C THR A 102 3.52 8.79 8.85
N VAL A 103 4.50 7.95 9.13
CA VAL A 103 4.70 6.65 8.49
C VAL A 103 4.72 5.55 9.52
N SER A 104 4.08 4.45 9.15
CA SER A 104 4.24 3.16 9.82
C SER A 104 4.59 2.15 8.73
N SER A 105 5.41 1.17 9.08
CA SER A 105 5.67 0.05 8.19
C SER A 105 5.98 -1.20 9.01
N LEU A 106 5.96 -2.34 8.35
CA LEU A 106 6.31 -3.63 8.92
C LEU A 106 7.67 -4.04 8.37
N SER A 107 8.51 -4.65 9.21
CA SER A 107 9.68 -5.39 8.70
C SER A 107 9.25 -6.46 7.70
N ARG A 108 10.18 -6.90 6.83
CA ARG A 108 9.91 -7.97 5.85
C ARG A 108 9.23 -9.18 6.50
N ASP A 109 9.79 -9.70 7.58
CA ASP A 109 9.24 -10.87 8.26
C ASP A 109 7.83 -10.62 8.81
N LYS A 110 7.59 -9.41 9.36
CA LYS A 110 6.28 -9.01 9.87
C LYS A 110 5.24 -8.87 8.75
N VAL A 111 5.64 -8.39 7.57
CA VAL A 111 4.78 -8.34 6.37
C VAL A 111 4.39 -9.74 5.94
N LEU A 112 5.37 -10.62 5.73
CA LEU A 112 5.12 -11.98 5.25
C LEU A 112 4.28 -12.78 6.25
N LYS A 113 4.54 -12.60 7.55
CA LYS A 113 3.73 -13.18 8.61
C LYS A 113 2.27 -12.69 8.52
N ALA A 114 2.05 -11.38 8.41
CA ALA A 114 0.70 -10.82 8.29
C ALA A 114 -0.07 -11.37 7.08
N VAL A 115 0.62 -11.52 5.93
CA VAL A 115 0.03 -12.07 4.71
C VAL A 115 -0.40 -13.53 4.92
N ARG A 116 0.49 -14.36 5.48
CA ARG A 116 0.20 -15.78 5.72
C ARG A 116 -0.89 -16.01 6.76
N GLU A 117 -0.92 -15.20 7.83
CA GLU A 117 -1.89 -15.33 8.92
C GLU A 117 -3.34 -15.12 8.48
N VAL A 118 -3.59 -14.38 7.40
CA VAL A 118 -4.96 -14.08 6.93
C VAL A 118 -5.44 -15.00 5.81
N GLY A 119 -4.66 -16.00 5.41
CA GLY A 119 -5.07 -17.02 4.43
C GLY A 119 -4.49 -16.86 3.02
N PHE A 120 -3.38 -16.14 2.89
CA PHE A 120 -2.60 -16.12 1.65
C PHE A 120 -1.42 -17.10 1.71
N GLU A 121 -1.15 -17.76 0.58
CA GLU A 121 0.13 -18.39 0.29
C GLU A 121 1.04 -17.39 -0.45
N VAL A 122 2.30 -17.27 -0.05
CA VAL A 122 3.26 -16.37 -0.70
C VAL A 122 4.06 -17.17 -1.73
N GLU A 123 3.68 -17.08 -3.01
CA GLU A 123 4.36 -17.78 -4.10
C GLU A 123 5.67 -17.11 -4.50
N TRP A 124 5.75 -15.78 -4.37
CA TRP A 124 6.96 -15.04 -4.73
C TRP A 124 7.13 -13.77 -3.91
N GLU A 125 8.37 -13.50 -3.52
CA GLU A 125 8.77 -12.23 -2.94
C GLU A 125 10.19 -11.84 -3.37
N VAL A 126 10.45 -10.53 -3.43
CA VAL A 126 11.79 -10.02 -3.62
C VAL A 126 12.00 -8.72 -2.87
N THR A 127 13.19 -8.55 -2.30
CA THR A 127 13.66 -7.25 -1.83
C THR A 127 14.64 -6.68 -2.84
N ARG A 128 14.45 -5.40 -3.20
CA ARG A 128 15.32 -4.65 -4.09
C ARG A 128 15.68 -3.33 -3.46
N LYS A 129 16.94 -2.94 -3.58
CA LYS A 129 17.39 -1.59 -3.21
C LYS A 129 17.03 -0.63 -4.33
N PHE A 130 16.50 0.52 -3.95
CA PHE A 130 16.13 1.59 -4.84
C PHE A 130 16.70 2.91 -4.29
N LYS A 131 17.44 3.62 -5.14
CA LYS A 131 17.86 5.00 -4.85
C LYS A 131 17.21 5.90 -5.88
N PRO A 132 16.26 6.78 -5.49
CA PRO A 132 15.62 7.67 -6.43
C PRO A 132 16.65 8.65 -6.99
N LYS A 133 16.65 8.81 -8.31
CA LYS A 133 17.37 9.90 -8.98
C LYS A 133 16.59 11.21 -8.84
N ALA A 134 16.38 11.65 -7.60
CA ALA A 134 15.41 12.68 -7.26
C ALA A 134 15.70 14.05 -7.91
N VAL A 135 16.98 14.37 -8.14
CA VAL A 135 17.38 15.61 -8.85
C VAL A 135 17.04 15.53 -10.34
N GLU A 136 17.39 14.42 -11.01
CA GLU A 136 17.04 14.20 -12.43
C GLU A 136 15.52 14.21 -12.64
N ALA A 137 14.76 13.71 -11.66
CA ALA A 137 13.29 13.69 -11.67
C ALA A 137 12.64 15.04 -11.29
N GLY A 138 13.41 16.07 -10.93
CA GLY A 138 12.89 17.38 -10.51
C GLY A 138 12.18 17.37 -9.15
N ILE A 139 12.41 16.33 -8.34
CA ILE A 139 11.83 16.16 -7.00
C ILE A 139 12.63 16.94 -5.95
N LEU A 140 13.96 16.82 -6.00
CA LEU A 140 14.89 17.55 -5.15
C LEU A 140 15.69 18.56 -5.97
N LYS A 141 16.11 19.64 -5.33
CA LYS A 141 17.10 20.55 -5.91
C LYS A 141 18.49 19.91 -5.89
N PRO A 142 19.42 20.31 -6.78
CA PRO A 142 20.79 19.79 -6.77
C PRO A 142 21.51 19.92 -5.43
N GLU A 143 21.27 21.02 -4.70
CA GLU A 143 21.85 21.27 -3.38
C GLU A 143 21.32 20.35 -2.26
N ASP A 144 20.22 19.62 -2.51
CA ASP A 144 19.58 18.70 -1.57
C ASP A 144 19.77 17.23 -2.00
N ALA A 145 20.66 16.94 -2.96
CA ALA A 145 20.79 15.62 -3.57
C ALA A 145 21.11 14.51 -2.56
N GLU A 146 21.81 14.83 -1.47
CA GLU A 146 22.15 13.93 -0.38
C GLU A 146 20.93 13.47 0.43
N LYS A 147 19.80 14.21 0.37
CA LYS A 147 18.54 13.80 0.99
C LYS A 147 17.87 12.63 0.26
N ALA A 148 18.31 12.28 -0.96
CA ALA A 148 17.87 11.04 -1.59
C ALA A 148 18.65 9.85 -1.02
N TRP A 149 18.01 9.08 -0.14
CA TRP A 149 18.61 7.87 0.43
C TRP A 149 18.27 6.61 -0.39
N GLU A 150 19.10 5.59 -0.24
CA GLU A 150 18.79 4.26 -0.76
C GLU A 150 17.81 3.57 0.20
N GLU A 151 16.67 3.13 -0.32
CA GLU A 151 15.62 2.44 0.41
C GLU A 151 15.43 1.01 -0.12
N GLU A 152 14.97 0.11 0.74
CA GLU A 152 14.61 -1.24 0.34
C GLU A 152 13.13 -1.29 -0.04
N HIS A 153 12.81 -1.94 -1.15
CA HIS A 153 11.45 -2.22 -1.58
C HIS A 153 11.20 -3.73 -1.54
N LEU A 154 10.19 -4.14 -0.79
CA LEU A 154 9.67 -5.49 -0.79
C LEU A 154 8.49 -5.57 -1.75
N PHE A 155 8.59 -6.49 -2.71
CA PHE A 155 7.48 -6.87 -3.59
C PHE A 155 7.01 -8.27 -3.23
N VAL A 156 5.70 -8.45 -3.15
CA VAL A 156 5.07 -9.72 -2.78
C VAL A 156 3.99 -10.04 -3.79
N TYR A 157 3.98 -11.29 -4.23
CA TYR A 157 2.89 -11.92 -4.97
C TYR A 157 2.37 -13.07 -4.11
N ALA A 158 1.08 -12.99 -3.77
CA ALA A 158 0.43 -13.95 -2.90
C ALA A 158 -0.93 -14.39 -3.47
N VAL A 159 -1.31 -15.64 -3.21
CA VAL A 159 -2.55 -16.25 -3.69
C VAL A 159 -3.42 -16.58 -2.48
N LYS A 160 -4.70 -16.19 -2.53
CA LYS A 160 -5.65 -16.54 -1.48
C LYS A 160 -5.95 -18.04 -1.56
N THR A 161 -5.59 -18.78 -0.53
CA THR A 161 -5.83 -20.23 -0.44
C THR A 161 -6.98 -20.55 0.50
N TRP A 162 -7.22 -19.71 1.51
CA TRP A 162 -8.35 -19.86 2.43
C TRP A 162 -8.65 -18.52 3.12
N TYR A 163 -9.75 -18.42 3.87
CA TYR A 163 -10.02 -17.30 4.78
C TYR A 163 -10.75 -17.88 6.00
N PRO A 164 -10.40 -17.50 7.24
CA PRO A 164 -11.17 -17.96 8.39
C PRO A 164 -12.60 -17.43 8.28
N ASP A 165 -13.59 -18.32 8.39
CA ASP A 165 -14.96 -17.93 8.69
C ASP A 165 -14.97 -17.25 10.07
N GLU A 166 -15.69 -16.13 10.18
CA GLU A 166 -15.68 -15.23 11.36
C GLU A 166 -15.92 -15.91 12.71
#